data_AF-A0A843HTL1-F1
#
_entry.id   AF-A0A843HTL1-F1
#
_cell.length_a   1.000
_cell.length_b   1.000
_cell.length_c   1.000
_cell.angle_alpha   90.00
_cell.angle_beta   90.00
_cell.angle_gamma   90.00
#
_symmetry.space_group_name_H-M   'P 1'
#
loop_
_entity.id
_entity.type
_entity.pdbx_description
1 polymer ?
#
loop_
_entity_poly.entity_id
_entity_poly.type
_entity_poly.pdbx_seq_one_letter_code
_entity_poly.pdbx_strand_id
1 'polypeptide(L)'
;YAMSDRIAVLYAGRLMEEGKTEEVIKDPMHPYTQALIASMPKVTKTSGKLYSIPGMPPSFYALPAGCKFNPRCPKVMEVCKTKEPHEIHVNNRKVRCWLYE
;
A
#
# COMPACT_ATOMS: atom_id res chain seq x y z
N TYR A 1 -16.19 12.18 -1.29
CA TYR A 1 -16.70 11.59 -0.04
C TYR A 1 -16.55 10.09 -0.20
N ALA A 2 -15.77 9.42 0.65
CA ALA A 2 -15.67 7.96 0.61
C ALA A 2 -16.89 7.36 1.32
N MET A 3 -17.54 6.36 0.71
CA MET A 3 -18.83 5.84 1.17
C MET A 3 -18.71 4.69 2.19
N SER A 4 -17.50 4.35 2.63
CA SER A 4 -17.25 3.25 3.56
C SER A 4 -16.73 3.76 4.91
N ASP A 5 -17.03 3.03 5.98
CA ASP A 5 -16.48 3.32 7.33
C ASP A 5 -15.01 2.87 7.45
N ARG A 6 -14.66 1.81 6.72
CA ARG A 6 -13.32 1.21 6.69
C ARG A 6 -12.83 1.02 5.26
N ILE A 7 -11.52 0.99 5.09
CA ILE A 7 -10.85 0.61 3.85
C ILE A 7 -9.93 -0.56 4.12
N ALA A 8 -9.97 -1.56 3.24
CA ALA A 8 -9.00 -2.64 3.14
C ALA A 8 -8.25 -2.52 1.80
N VAL A 9 -6.93 -2.40 1.85
CA VAL A 9 -6.07 -2.28 0.67
C VAL A 9 -5.44 -3.64 0.40
N LEU A 10 -5.72 -4.17 -0.79
CA LEU A 10 -5.21 -5.46 -1.25
C LEU A 10 -4.14 -5.27 -2.33
N TYR A 11 -3.13 -6.15 -2.30
CA TYR A 11 -2.16 -6.27 -3.39
C TYR A 11 -1.68 -7.71 -3.52
N ALA A 12 -1.74 -8.26 -4.73
CA ALA A 12 -1.28 -9.61 -5.04
C ALA A 12 -1.77 -10.68 -4.03
N GLY A 13 -3.05 -10.60 -3.64
CA GLY A 13 -3.67 -11.55 -2.70
C GLY A 13 -3.29 -11.35 -1.22
N ARG A 14 -2.79 -10.18 -0.85
CA ARG A 14 -2.46 -9.84 0.55
C ARG A 14 -3.15 -8.55 0.99
N LEU A 15 -3.67 -8.57 2.23
CA LEU A 15 -4.09 -7.38 2.96
C LEU A 15 -2.85 -6.59 3.35
N MET A 16 -2.69 -5.42 2.74
CA MET A 16 -1.54 -4.53 2.94
C MET A 16 -1.80 -3.53 4.05
N GLU A 17 -3.02 -2.99 4.10
CA GLU A 17 -3.44 -2.02 5.10
C GLU A 17 -4.96 -2.09 5.31
N GLU A 18 -5.42 -1.98 6.56
CA GLU A 18 -6.83 -1.89 6.91
C GLU A 18 -7.05 -0.90 8.05
N GLY A 19 -8.02 0.01 7.93
CA GLY A 19 -8.28 1.02 8.96
C GLY A 19 -9.55 1.83 8.70
N LYS A 20 -9.81 2.84 9.54
CA LYS A 20 -10.88 3.81 9.26
C LYS A 20 -10.58 4.55 7.97
N THR A 21 -11.62 4.76 7.17
CA THR A 21 -11.51 5.39 5.85
C THR A 21 -10.75 6.72 5.88
N GLU A 22 -11.04 7.59 6.85
CA GLU A 22 -10.37 8.88 6.95
C GLU A 22 -8.87 8.75 7.26
N GLU A 23 -8.49 7.82 8.13
CA GLU A 23 -7.10 7.61 8.54
C GLU A 23 -6.29 7.04 7.38
N VAL A 24 -6.83 6.04 6.66
CA VAL A 24 -6.17 5.40 5.51
C VAL A 24 -5.99 6.40 4.35
N ILE A 25 -6.93 7.32 4.16
CA ILE A 25 -6.83 8.33 3.08
C ILE A 25 -5.89 9.47 3.48
N LYS A 26 -5.98 9.99 4.72
CA LYS A 26 -5.22 11.17 5.16
C LYS A 26 -3.78 10.84 5.53
N ASP A 27 -3.56 9.70 6.17
CA ASP A 27 -2.26 9.24 6.67
C ASP A 27 -2.03 7.75 6.32
N PRO A 28 -1.93 7.39 5.02
CA PRO A 28 -1.68 6.01 4.62
C PRO A 28 -0.34 5.50 5.15
N MET A 29 -0.34 4.34 5.81
CA MET A 29 0.85 3.76 6.42
C MET A 29 1.69 2.96 5.42
N HIS A 30 1.08 2.07 4.65
CA HIS A 30 1.81 1.17 3.78
C HIS A 30 2.30 1.94 2.52
N PRO A 31 3.56 1.76 2.06
CA PRO A 31 4.07 2.48 0.89
C PRO A 31 3.23 2.29 -0.39
N TYR A 32 2.59 1.13 -0.54
CA TYR A 32 1.61 0.89 -1.60
C TYR A 32 0.36 1.76 -1.47
N THR A 33 -0.22 1.87 -0.27
CA THR A 33 -1.38 2.74 -0.01
C THR A 33 -1.02 4.20 -0.24
N GLN A 34 0.15 4.65 0.22
CA GLN A 34 0.68 5.99 -0.06
C GLN A 34 0.70 6.28 -1.56
N ALA A 35 1.20 5.31 -2.34
CA ALA A 35 1.28 5.41 -3.78
C ALA A 35 -0.11 5.43 -4.45
N LEU A 36 -1.08 4.65 -3.97
CA LEU A 36 -2.47 4.68 -4.44
C LEU A 36 -3.14 6.04 -4.19
N ILE A 37 -3.02 6.57 -2.97
CA ILE A 37 -3.59 7.88 -2.61
C ILE A 37 -2.94 8.99 -3.45
N ALA A 38 -1.62 8.92 -3.67
CA ALA A 38 -0.92 9.87 -4.53
C ALA A 38 -1.35 9.80 -6.02
N SER A 39 -1.80 8.63 -6.48
CA SER A 39 -2.35 8.43 -7.83
C SER A 39 -3.79 8.93 -8.00
N MET A 40 -4.50 9.28 -6.91
CA MET A 40 -5.88 9.75 -7.02
C MET A 40 -5.95 11.14 -7.67
N PRO A 41 -6.88 11.36 -8.63
CA PRO A 41 -7.09 12.67 -9.22
C PRO A 41 -7.59 13.67 -8.18
N LYS A 42 -6.98 14.85 -8.14
CA LYS A 42 -7.43 15.94 -7.27
C LYS A 42 -8.48 16.76 -8.00
N VAL A 43 -9.66 16.92 -7.40
CA VAL A 43 -10.80 17.66 -7.97
C VAL A 43 -10.44 19.10 -8.36
N THR A 44 -9.42 19.69 -7.72
CA THR A 44 -8.98 21.07 -7.95
C THR A 44 -7.90 21.22 -9.04
N LYS A 45 -7.33 20.13 -9.56
CA LYS A 45 -6.31 20.18 -10.63
C LYS A 45 -6.86 19.54 -11.90
N THR A 46 -7.30 20.40 -12.82
CA THR A 46 -7.73 20.00 -14.18
C THR A 46 -6.55 19.77 -15.14
N SER A 47 -5.33 20.11 -14.74
CA SER A 47 -4.13 19.98 -15.57
C SER A 47 -2.90 19.59 -14.75
N GLY A 48 -2.36 18.40 -15.04
CA GLY A 48 -1.14 17.86 -14.43
C GLY A 48 -1.03 16.34 -14.63
N LYS A 49 0.19 15.83 -14.82
CA LYS A 49 0.45 14.39 -14.93
C LYS A 49 0.15 13.73 -13.58
N LEU A 50 -0.78 12.77 -13.56
CA LEU A 50 -1.04 11.97 -12.38
C LEU A 50 0.19 11.13 -12.04
N TYR A 51 0.45 10.96 -10.74
CA TYR A 51 1.46 10.02 -10.29
C TYR A 51 1.03 8.59 -10.65
N SER A 52 1.92 7.84 -11.27
CA SER A 52 1.74 6.41 -11.52
C SER A 52 2.78 5.63 -10.71
N ILE A 53 2.32 4.56 -10.06
CA ILE A 53 3.21 3.66 -9.31
C ILE A 53 4.14 2.97 -10.34
N PRO A 54 5.48 3.16 -10.27
CA PRO A 54 6.40 2.63 -11.25
C PRO A 54 6.32 1.10 -11.38
N GLY A 55 6.63 0.59 -12.57
CA GLY A 55 6.63 -0.83 -12.89
C GLY A 55 5.23 -1.44 -13.00
N MET A 56 5.19 -2.73 -13.33
CA MET A 56 3.94 -3.50 -13.46
C MET A 56 3.65 -4.33 -12.21
N PRO A 57 2.37 -4.60 -11.88
CA PRO A 57 2.03 -5.62 -10.87
C PRO A 57 2.69 -6.97 -11.18
N PRO A 58 3.09 -7.76 -10.16
CA PRO A 58 3.65 -9.08 -10.38
C PRO A 58 2.62 -10.03 -10.99
N SER A 59 3.10 -10.99 -11.77
CA SER A 59 2.28 -12.11 -12.22
C SER A 59 1.91 -13.01 -11.03
N PHE A 60 0.67 -13.49 -10.97
CA PHE A 60 0.26 -14.46 -9.95
C PHE A 60 1.02 -15.80 -10.05
N TYR A 61 1.56 -16.14 -11.23
CA TYR A 61 2.40 -17.32 -11.44
C TYR A 61 3.86 -17.12 -10.97
N ALA A 62 4.26 -15.88 -10.70
CA ALA A 62 5.63 -15.53 -10.34
C ALA A 62 5.64 -14.40 -9.29
N LEU A 63 4.99 -14.66 -8.15
CA LEU A 63 4.96 -13.72 -7.04
C LEU A 63 6.37 -13.58 -6.42
N PRO A 64 6.78 -12.36 -6.04
CA PRO A 64 8.08 -12.18 -5.41
C PRO A 64 8.13 -12.88 -4.05
N ALA A 65 9.34 -13.33 -3.70
CA ALA A 65 9.68 -13.76 -2.35
C ALA A 65 9.54 -12.58 -1.37
N GLY A 66 9.29 -12.90 -0.11
CA GLY A 66 9.01 -11.89 0.92
C GLY A 66 7.77 -11.03 0.65
N CYS A 67 7.84 -9.75 1.03
CA CYS A 67 6.74 -8.78 0.87
C CYS A 67 6.33 -8.66 -0.59
N LYS A 68 5.03 -8.83 -0.91
CA LYS A 68 4.57 -8.81 -2.31
C LYS A 68 4.80 -7.51 -3.06
N PHE A 69 4.97 -6.40 -2.35
CA PHE A 69 5.24 -5.09 -2.96
C PHE A 69 6.74 -4.74 -3.04
N ASN A 70 7.65 -5.60 -2.56
CA ASN A 70 9.09 -5.28 -2.50
C ASN A 70 9.71 -4.80 -3.83
N PRO A 71 9.34 -5.33 -5.03
CA PRO A 71 9.97 -4.89 -6.28
C PRO A 71 9.61 -3.46 -6.70
N ARG A 72 8.56 -2.89 -6.11
CA ARG A 72 8.01 -1.55 -6.44
C ARG A 72 7.99 -0.61 -5.24
N CYS A 73 8.43 -1.08 -4.08
CA CYS A 73 8.41 -0.32 -2.85
C CYS A 73 9.61 0.63 -2.80
N PRO A 74 9.40 1.95 -2.65
CA PRO A 74 10.51 2.90 -2.51
C PRO A 74 11.24 2.79 -1.16
N LYS A 75 10.67 2.06 -0.19
CA LYS A 75 11.21 1.84 1.16
C LYS A 75 11.61 0.36 1.36
N VAL A 76 12.01 -0.32 0.29
CA VAL A 76 12.38 -1.74 0.34
C VAL A 76 13.65 -1.94 1.18
N MET A 77 13.66 -2.98 2.02
CA MET A 77 14.81 -3.41 2.82
C MET A 77 15.14 -4.86 2.46
N GLU A 78 16.32 -5.36 2.87
CA GLU A 78 16.73 -6.74 2.56
C GLU A 78 15.77 -7.80 3.13
N VAL A 79 15.22 -7.57 4.32
CA VAL A 79 14.20 -8.45 4.91
C VAL A 79 12.93 -8.52 4.04
N CYS A 80 12.57 -7.42 3.34
CA CYS A 80 11.39 -7.38 2.48
C CYS A 80 11.50 -8.30 1.26
N LYS A 81 12.73 -8.57 0.78
CA LYS A 81 12.98 -9.42 -0.39
C LYS A 81 12.92 -10.91 -0.06
N THR A 82 13.08 -11.26 1.21
CA THR A 82 13.28 -12.65 1.65
C THR A 82 12.18 -13.16 2.57
N LYS A 83 11.60 -12.29 3.41
CA LYS A 83 10.56 -12.65 4.39
C LYS A 83 9.28 -11.84 4.19
N GLU A 84 8.16 -12.56 4.30
CA GLU A 84 6.84 -11.93 4.23
C GLU A 84 6.58 -11.25 5.59
N PRO A 85 6.26 -9.95 5.62
CA PRO A 85 5.92 -9.28 6.87
C PRO A 85 4.64 -9.86 7.44
N HIS A 86 4.57 -9.92 8.75
CA HIS A 86 3.35 -10.28 9.47
C HIS A 86 2.35 -9.11 9.41
N GLU A 87 1.09 -9.40 9.71
CA GLU A 87 0.11 -8.35 9.95
C GLU A 87 0.34 -7.78 11.34
N ILE A 88 0.59 -6.48 11.43
CA ILE A 88 0.87 -5.75 12.67
C ILE A 88 -0.28 -4.78 12.92
N HIS A 89 -0.65 -4.61 14.18
CA HIS A 89 -1.66 -3.63 14.59
C HIS A 89 -0.98 -2.35 15.11
N VAL A 90 -1.18 -1.23 14.44
CA VAL A 90 -0.64 0.09 14.83
C VAL A 90 -1.80 1.06 14.93
N ASN A 91 -2.05 1.62 16.13
CA ASN A 91 -3.13 2.59 16.38
C ASN A 91 -4.49 2.12 15.83
N ASN A 92 -4.90 0.89 16.11
CA ASN A 92 -6.13 0.25 15.59
C ASN A 92 -6.20 0.07 14.06
N ARG A 93 -5.08 0.20 13.35
CA ARG A 93 -4.93 -0.13 11.93
C ARG A 93 -4.13 -1.41 11.77
N LYS A 94 -4.50 -2.23 10.80
CA LYS A 94 -3.67 -3.39 10.39
C LYS A 94 -2.76 -2.97 9.27
N VAL A 95 -1.49 -3.31 9.36
CA VAL A 95 -0.50 -3.05 8.32
C VAL A 95 0.40 -4.25 8.16
N ARG A 96 0.66 -4.65 6.91
CA ARG A 96 1.60 -5.71 6.56
C ARG A 96 2.89 -5.10 6.03
N CYS A 97 3.75 -4.58 6.91
CA CYS A 97 5.00 -3.91 6.52
C CYS A 97 6.07 -3.97 7.61
N TRP A 98 7.31 -4.28 7.23
CA TRP A 98 8.48 -4.29 8.12
C TRP A 98 8.87 -2.91 8.68
N LEU A 99 8.26 -1.81 8.22
CA LEU A 99 8.52 -0.47 8.75
C LEU A 99 7.91 -0.23 10.15
N TYR A 100 7.04 -1.13 10.60
CA TYR A 100 6.26 -0.97 11.82
C TYR A 100 6.42 -2.13 12.80
N GLU A 101 7.48 -2.93 12.62
CA GLU A 101 7.88 -3.99 13.53
C GLU A 101 8.92 -3.48 14.55
#